data_AF-A0A2V7FUF7-F1
#
_entry.id   AF-A0A2V7FUF7-F1
#
_cell.length_a   1.000
_cell.length_b   1.000
_cell.length_c   1.000
_cell.angle_alpha   90.00
_cell.angle_beta   90.00
_cell.angle_gamma   90.00
#
_symmetry.space_group_name_H-M   'P 1'
#
loop_
_entity.id
_entity.type
_entity.pdbx_description
1 polymer ?
#
loop_
_entity_poly.entity_id
_entity_poly.type
_entity_poly.pdbx_seq_one_letter_code
_entity_poly.pdbx_strand_id
1 'polypeptide(L)' 'LHEILVSEDESRQALEFDRMFVIEPVDPAWGFRGWEGGKRPARGFRYSSDANDVWLSPDQMKELCGE' A
#
# COMPACT_ATOMS: atom_id res chain seq x y z
N LEU A 1 -1.52 -19.14 -2.96
CA LEU A 1 -2.52 -18.07 -3.22
C LEU A 1 -2.15 -16.92 -2.31
N HIS A 2 -2.02 -15.71 -2.84
CA HIS A 2 -1.64 -14.52 -2.09
C HIS A 2 -2.53 -13.37 -2.53
N GLU A 3 -2.74 -12.42 -1.63
CA GLU A 3 -3.56 -11.25 -1.87
C GLU A 3 -2.68 -10.07 -2.28
N ILE A 4 -3.23 -9.16 -3.07
CA ILE A 4 -2.54 -7.96 -3.55
C ILE A 4 -3.36 -6.74 -3.12
N LEU A 5 -2.73 -5.83 -2.38
CA LEU A 5 -3.34 -4.58 -1.96
C LEU A 5 -3.11 -3.45 -2.97
N VAL A 6 -1.90 -3.40 -3.57
CA VAL A 6 -1.56 -2.46 -4.64
C VAL A 6 -0.90 -3.24 -5.75
N SER A 7 -1.58 -3.34 -6.90
CA SER A 7 -1.01 -4.00 -8.08
C SER A 7 0.10 -3.17 -8.72
N GLU A 8 0.89 -3.80 -9.60
CA GLU A 8 1.93 -3.09 -10.37
C GLU A 8 1.36 -1.98 -11.28
N ASP A 9 0.11 -2.14 -11.73
CA ASP A 9 -0.54 -1.11 -12.55
C ASP A 9 -1.00 0.07 -11.68
N GLU A 10 -1.67 -0.20 -10.55
CA GLU A 10 -2.11 0.82 -9.59
C GLU A 10 -0.93 1.57 -8.98
N SER A 11 0.22 0.93 -8.80
CA SER A 11 1.41 1.56 -8.21
C SER A 11 1.92 2.76 -9.01
N ARG A 12 1.58 2.85 -10.31
CA ARG A 12 1.88 4.01 -11.17
C ARG A 12 1.14 5.27 -10.73
N GLN A 13 -0.04 5.12 -10.14
CA GLN A 13 -0.84 6.19 -9.56
C GLN A 13 -0.73 6.27 -8.04
N ALA A 14 0.13 5.45 -7.43
CA ALA A 14 0.27 5.42 -5.98
C ALA A 14 1.31 6.42 -5.46
N LEU A 15 1.05 6.92 -4.26
CA LEU A 15 1.99 7.64 -3.42
C LEU A 15 2.21 6.86 -2.12
N GLU A 16 3.48 6.60 -1.80
CA GLU A 16 3.94 5.95 -0.58
C GLU A 16 4.21 6.99 0.51
N PHE A 17 3.68 6.70 1.70
CA PHE A 17 3.92 7.41 2.94
C PHE A 17 4.38 6.40 4.00
N ASP A 18 4.91 6.90 5.13
CA ASP A 18 5.49 6.05 6.18
C ASP A 18 4.55 4.94 6.71
N ARG A 19 3.24 5.12 6.62
CA ARG A 19 2.24 4.19 7.18
C ARG A 19 1.07 3.86 6.24
N MET A 20 1.08 4.35 5.01
CA MET A 20 -0.01 4.13 4.07
C MET A 20 0.42 4.34 2.61
N PHE A 21 -0.42 3.84 1.71
CA PHE A 21 -0.37 4.18 0.29
C PHE A 21 -1.65 4.93 -0.09
N VAL A 22 -1.52 5.91 -0.97
CA VAL A 22 -2.66 6.60 -1.60
C VAL A 22 -2.64 6.29 -3.08
N ILE A 23 -3.69 5.63 -3.59
CA ILE A 23 -3.88 5.44 -5.03
C ILE A 23 -4.68 6.62 -5.55
N GLU A 24 -4.05 7.47 -6.36
CA GLU A 24 -4.71 8.63 -6.95
C GLU A 24 -5.58 8.23 -8.16
N PRO A 25 -6.63 9.00 -8.48
CA PRO A 25 -7.44 8.75 -9.67
C PRO A 25 -6.60 8.85 -10.95
N VAL A 26 -6.83 7.92 -11.89
CA VAL A 26 -6.17 7.94 -13.22
C VAL A 26 -6.56 9.20 -14.01
N ASP A 27 -7.81 9.66 -13.86
CA ASP A 27 -8.33 10.86 -14.51
C ASP A 27 -8.90 11.83 -13.45
N PRO A 28 -8.08 12.78 -12.95
CA PRO A 28 -8.51 13.71 -11.93
C PRO A 28 -9.50 14.75 -12.48
N ALA A 29 -10.72 14.73 -11.95
CA ALA A 29 -11.78 15.68 -12.31
C ALA A 29 -11.55 17.10 -11.75
N TRP A 30 -12.40 18.05 -12.17
CA TRP A 30 -12.31 19.45 -11.74
C TRP A 30 -12.31 19.58 -10.22
N GLY A 31 -11.23 20.14 -9.68
CA GLY A 31 -11.08 20.46 -8.27
C GLY A 31 -10.24 19.45 -7.50
N PHE A 32 -9.80 18.36 -8.14
CA PHE A 32 -8.85 17.45 -7.54
C PHE A 32 -7.53 18.16 -7.22
N ARG A 33 -7.03 17.91 -6.02
CA ARG A 33 -5.69 18.29 -5.59
C ARG A 33 -4.98 17.01 -5.17
N GLY A 34 -3.84 16.74 -5.81
CA GLY A 34 -3.02 15.59 -5.46
C GLY A 34 -2.52 15.66 -4.02
N TRP A 35 -2.17 14.51 -3.47
CA TRP A 35 -1.62 14.44 -2.12
C TRP A 35 -0.16 14.92 -2.12
N GLU A 36 0.18 15.76 -1.15
CA GLU A 36 1.54 16.27 -0.98
C GLU A 36 2.34 15.41 0.00
N GLY A 37 3.67 15.35 -0.18
CA GLY A 37 4.59 14.69 0.75
C GLY A 37 4.81 13.18 0.51
N GLY A 38 4.03 12.56 -0.37
CA GLY A 38 4.22 11.16 -0.75
C GLY A 38 5.34 10.95 -1.77
N LYS A 39 5.91 9.75 -1.81
CA LYS A 39 6.93 9.34 -2.79
C LYS A 39 6.33 8.38 -3.80
N ARG A 40 6.72 8.46 -5.07
CA ARG A 40 6.29 7.48 -6.08
C ARG A 40 7.05 6.16 -5.87
N PRO A 41 6.35 5.00 -5.80
CA PRO A 41 7.00 3.71 -5.75
C PRO A 41 7.90 3.45 -6.97
N ALA A 42 8.88 2.56 -6.81
CA ALA A 42 9.75 2.16 -7.91
C ALA A 42 8.97 1.41 -9.00
N ARG A 43 9.47 1.45 -10.25
CA ARG A 43 8.88 0.67 -11.35
C ARG A 43 8.89 -0.82 -11.02
N GLY A 44 7.75 -1.49 -11.19
CA GLY A 44 7.59 -2.90 -10.85
C GLY A 44 7.19 -3.15 -9.39
N PHE A 45 7.00 -2.09 -8.58
CA PHE A 45 6.48 -2.23 -7.23
C PHE A 45 5.07 -2.83 -7.25
N ARG A 46 4.84 -3.80 -6.36
CA ARG A 46 3.52 -4.31 -5.97
C ARG A 46 3.52 -4.49 -4.46
N TYR A 47 2.39 -4.23 -3.81
CA TYR A 47 2.21 -4.51 -2.40
C TYR A 47 1.37 -5.79 -2.24
N SER A 48 2.06 -6.92 -2.02
CA SER A 48 1.45 -8.25 -2.00
C SER A 48 1.77 -9.02 -0.72
N SER A 49 0.82 -9.83 -0.26
CA SER A 49 0.90 -10.46 1.07
C SER A 49 2.03 -11.47 1.21
N ASP A 50 2.58 -12.01 0.12
CA ASP A 50 3.77 -12.87 0.10
C ASP A 50 5.09 -12.12 0.32
N ALA A 51 5.11 -10.83 0.03
CA ALA A 51 6.32 -10.00 0.01
C ALA A 51 6.25 -8.84 1.02
N ASN A 52 5.35 -8.93 2.01
CA ASN A 52 5.27 -7.92 3.07
C ASN A 52 6.57 -7.87 3.88
N ASP A 53 6.99 -6.67 4.27
CA ASP A 53 8.16 -6.47 5.13
C ASP A 53 7.88 -6.84 6.60
N VAL A 54 6.62 -6.76 7.00
CA VAL A 54 6.17 -7.01 8.37
C VAL A 54 5.23 -8.21 8.41
N TRP A 55 5.59 -9.19 9.25
CA TRP A 55 4.82 -10.40 9.50
C TRP A 55 4.50 -10.51 10.98
N LEU A 56 3.35 -11.10 11.28
CA LEU A 56 2.95 -11.41 12.65
C LEU A 56 3.41 -12.83 13.00
N SER A 57 4.16 -12.98 14.09
CA SER A 57 4.41 -14.27 14.71
C SER A 57 3.14 -14.83 15.36
N PRO A 58 3.10 -16.14 15.67
CA PRO A 58 1.98 -16.71 16.41
C PRO A 58 1.71 -16.00 17.75
N ASP A 59 2.75 -15.56 18.46
CA ASP A 59 2.59 -14.88 19.75
C ASP A 59 2.06 -13.44 19.57
N GLN A 60 2.52 -12.72 18.55
CA GLN A 60 1.97 -11.39 18.21
C GLN A 60 0.51 -11.49 17.80
N MET A 61 0.11 -12.58 17.14
CA MET A 61 -1.29 -12.83 16.77
C MET A 61 -2.16 -13.11 17.99
N LYS A 62 -1.68 -13.90 18.95
CA LYS A 62 -2.38 -14.14 20.24
C LYS A 62 -2.57 -12.86 21.04
N GLU A 63 -1.53 -12.02 21.12
CA GLU A 63 -1.60 -10.72 21.79
C GLU A 63 -2.68 -9.83 21.17
N LEU A 64 -2.80 -9.80 19.85
CA LEU A 64 -3.88 -9.08 19.16
C LEU A 64 -5.28 -9.68 19.39
N CYS A 65 -5.37 -11.00 19.60
CA CYS A 65 -6.60 -11.69 19.99
C CYS A 65 -6.97 -11.48 21.48
N GLY A 66 -6.08 -10.93 22.29
CA GLY A 66 -6.28 -10.74 23.73
C GLY A 66 -6.01 -11.99 24.59
N GLU A 67 -5.24 -12.94 24.06
CA GLU A 67 -4.72 -14.10 24.79
C GLU A 67 -3.38 -13.77 25.47
#